data_AF-A0AAU8MMN7-F1
#
_entry.id   AF-A0AAU8MMN7-F1
#
_cell.length_a   1.000
_cell.length_b   1.000
_cell.length_c   1.000
_cell.angle_alpha   90.00
_cell.angle_beta   90.00
_cell.angle_gamma   90.00
#
_symmetry.space_group_name_H-M   'P 1'
#
loop_
_entity.id
_entity.type
_entity.pdbx_description
1 polymer ?
#
loop_
_entity_poly.entity_id
_entity_poly.type
_entity_poly.pdbx_seq_one_letter_code
_entity_poly.pdbx_strand_id
1 'polypeptide(L)'
;MSGWTEGSPTQRLLAALAAEPGGVSLPRLCKRLGLRMSVLLRELAWIGEDPIGEHPGLGWVRIEVRSDARGETRVAVLTELGRARLADG
;
A
#
# COMPACT_ATOMS: atom_id res chain seq x y z
N MET A 1 -1.83 24.03 9.80
CA MET A 1 -1.72 23.32 8.50
C MET A 1 -0.23 23.29 8.14
N SER A 2 0.51 22.18 8.09
CA SER A 2 0.20 20.75 8.02
C SER A 2 1.35 19.97 8.67
N GLY A 3 1.07 19.18 9.70
CA GLY A 3 2.03 18.26 10.34
C GLY A 3 1.94 16.85 9.77
N TRP A 4 1.98 16.68 8.44
CA TRP A 4 1.85 15.37 7.78
C TRP A 4 3.16 14.85 7.14
N THR A 5 4.30 15.47 7.44
CA THR A 5 5.62 15.05 6.90
C THR A 5 6.40 14.11 7.83
N GLU A 6 5.86 13.74 8.98
CA GLU A 6 6.55 12.86 9.92
C GLU A 6 6.19 11.39 9.61
N GLY A 7 7.23 10.58 9.34
CA GLY A 7 7.10 9.15 8.99
C GLY A 7 7.68 8.79 7.63
N SER A 8 8.23 7.57 7.53
CA SER A 8 8.77 7.04 6.27
C SER A 8 7.67 6.91 5.20
N PRO A 9 8.01 6.89 3.88
CA PRO A 9 7.04 6.62 2.83
C PRO A 9 6.20 5.37 3.08
N THR A 10 6.83 4.32 3.62
CA THR A 10 6.17 3.08 4.03
C THR A 10 5.14 3.31 5.14
N GLN A 11 5.48 4.04 6.21
CA GLN A 11 4.54 4.31 7.31
C GLN A 11 3.32 5.08 6.83
N ARG A 12 3.50 6.11 5.99
CA ARG A 12 2.38 6.86 5.40
C ARG A 12 1.51 5.99 4.50
N LEU A 13 2.12 5.08 3.75
CA LEU A 13 1.40 4.12 2.91
C LEU A 13 0.55 3.14 3.75
N LEU A 14 1.13 2.53 4.79
CA LEU A 14 0.41 1.63 5.69
C LEU A 14 -0.75 2.36 6.40
N ALA A 15 -0.52 3.56 6.93
CA ALA A 15 -1.55 4.37 7.57
C ALA A 15 -2.70 4.72 6.60
N ALA A 16 -2.37 5.07 5.35
CA ALA A 16 -3.38 5.39 4.34
C ALA A 16 -4.24 4.18 3.93
N LEU A 17 -3.70 2.96 4.02
CA LEU A 17 -4.43 1.72 3.79
C LEU A 17 -5.22 1.29 5.04
N ALA A 18 -4.69 1.50 6.24
CA ALA A 18 -5.39 1.22 7.50
C ALA A 18 -6.70 2.00 7.64
N ALA A 19 -6.73 3.24 7.13
CA ALA A 19 -7.92 4.08 7.09
C ALA A 19 -9.02 3.57 6.13
N GLU A 20 -8.73 2.59 5.26
CA GLU A 20 -9.65 2.06 4.26
C GLU A 20 -9.57 0.52 4.24
N PRO A 21 -10.23 -0.19 5.18
CA PRO A 21 -10.09 -1.64 5.33
C PRO A 21 -10.47 -2.45 4.07
N GLY A 22 -11.35 -1.88 3.23
CA GLY A 22 -11.73 -2.46 1.94
C GLY A 22 -10.68 -2.32 0.83
N GLY A 23 -9.55 -1.67 1.09
CA GLY A 23 -8.47 -1.41 0.14
C GLY A 23 -8.65 -0.14 -0.68
N VAL A 24 -7.55 0.31 -1.29
CA VAL A 24 -7.49 1.54 -2.09
C VAL A 24 -6.90 1.24 -3.46
N SER A 25 -7.56 1.72 -4.53
CA SER A 25 -7.00 1.59 -5.88
C SER A 25 -5.65 2.31 -6.02
N LEU A 26 -4.73 1.73 -6.78
CA LEU A 26 -3.37 2.31 -6.92
C LEU A 26 -3.36 3.76 -7.41
N PRO A 27 -4.21 4.18 -8.39
CA PRO A 27 -4.28 5.59 -8.79
C PRO A 27 -4.78 6.51 -7.67
N ARG A 28 -5.79 6.09 -6.89
CA ARG A 28 -6.29 6.87 -5.74
C ARG A 28 -5.23 6.98 -4.65
N LEU A 29 -4.45 5.93 -4.44
CA LEU A 29 -3.36 5.92 -3.47
C LEU A 29 -2.21 6.85 -3.87
N CYS A 30 -1.81 6.84 -5.14
CA CYS A 30 -0.86 7.82 -5.70
C CYS A 30 -1.33 9.26 -5.44
N LYS A 31 -2.59 9.56 -5.80
CA LYS A 31 -3.19 10.89 -5.62
C LYS A 31 -3.20 11.32 -4.15
N ARG A 32 -3.58 10.41 -3.24
CA ARG A 32 -3.66 10.69 -1.79
C ARG A 32 -2.29 10.98 -1.19
N LEU A 33 -1.27 10.23 -1.59
CA LEU A 33 0.08 10.32 -1.02
C LEU A 33 0.98 11.32 -1.75
N GLY A 34 0.52 11.93 -2.84
CA GLY A 34 1.34 12.80 -3.69
C GLY A 34 2.50 12.06 -4.37
N LEU A 35 2.35 10.75 -4.61
CA LEU A 35 3.38 9.89 -5.19
C LEU A 35 3.17 9.67 -6.68
N ARG A 36 4.28 9.51 -7.42
CA ARG A 36 4.24 8.96 -8.77
C ARG A 36 3.97 7.45 -8.70
N MET A 37 3.28 6.92 -9.71
CA MET A 37 2.97 5.47 -9.79
C MET A 37 4.21 4.59 -9.65
N SER A 38 5.32 4.94 -10.30
CA SER A 38 6.57 4.18 -10.19
C SER A 38 7.16 4.14 -8.78
N VAL A 39 6.98 5.22 -8.01
CA VAL A 39 7.41 5.27 -6.60
C VAL A 39 6.52 4.37 -5.77
N LEU A 40 5.20 4.47 -5.93
CA LEU A 40 4.25 3.61 -5.23
C LEU A 40 4.52 2.12 -5.53
N LEU A 41 4.70 1.75 -6.79
CA LEU A 41 4.95 0.35 -7.17
C LEU A 41 6.27 -0.17 -6.60
N ARG A 42 7.31 0.67 -6.49
CA ARG A 42 8.58 0.28 -5.86
C ARG A 42 8.41 0.02 -4.37
N GLU A 43 7.69 0.89 -3.66
CA GLU A 43 7.39 0.68 -2.24
C GLU A 43 6.57 -0.61 -2.05
N LEU A 44 5.52 -0.79 -2.85
CA LEU A 44 4.66 -1.98 -2.81
C LEU A 44 5.40 -3.27 -3.14
N ALA A 45 6.40 -3.23 -4.03
CA ALA A 45 7.23 -4.40 -4.31
C ALA A 45 7.99 -4.86 -3.05
N TRP A 46 8.53 -3.93 -2.25
CA TRP A 46 9.28 -4.26 -1.04
C TRP A 46 8.43 -4.72 0.14
N ILE A 47 7.20 -4.22 0.26
CA ILE A 47 6.31 -4.53 1.40
C ILE A 47 5.18 -5.50 1.06
N GLY A 48 5.09 -5.89 -0.21
CA GLY A 48 4.05 -6.76 -0.75
C GLY A 48 4.21 -8.22 -0.33
N GLU A 49 3.25 -9.04 -0.73
CA GLU A 49 3.29 -10.50 -0.55
C GLU A 49 4.25 -11.20 -1.53
N ASP A 50 4.50 -10.61 -2.70
CA ASP A 50 5.33 -11.22 -3.74
C ASP A 50 6.82 -11.19 -3.38
N PRO A 51 7.57 -12.30 -3.55
CA PRO A 51 9.01 -12.34 -3.31
C PRO A 51 9.80 -11.56 -4.37
N ILE A 52 10.96 -11.02 -3.97
CA ILE A 52 11.94 -10.38 -4.87
C ILE A 52 13.25 -11.17 -4.82
N GLY A 53 13.51 -11.93 -5.89
CA GLY A 53 14.65 -12.85 -5.94
C GLY A 53 14.51 -13.90 -4.84
N GLU A 54 15.50 -13.97 -3.95
CA GLU A 54 15.51 -14.90 -2.81
C GLU A 54 14.86 -14.31 -1.54
N HIS A 55 14.44 -13.03 -1.58
CA HIS A 55 13.82 -12.39 -0.43
C HIS A 55 12.32 -12.64 -0.42
N PRO A 56 11.74 -13.23 0.64
CA PRO A 56 10.30 -13.34 0.77
C PRO A 56 9.69 -11.94 0.85
N GLY A 57 8.50 -11.78 0.26
CA GLY A 57 7.71 -10.57 0.45
C GLY A 57 7.38 -10.39 1.93
N LEU A 58 7.38 -9.15 2.43
CA LEU A 58 7.05 -8.86 3.83
C LEU A 58 5.58 -9.15 4.15
N GLY A 59 4.73 -9.25 3.12
CA GLY A 59 3.33 -9.62 3.24
C GLY A 59 2.49 -8.58 3.97
N TRP A 60 2.96 -7.33 4.06
CA TRP A 60 2.22 -6.25 4.74
C TRP A 60 1.08 -5.70 3.88
N VAL A 61 1.22 -5.77 2.55
CA VAL A 61 0.21 -5.31 1.61
C VAL A 61 -0.07 -6.38 0.55
N ARG A 62 -1.35 -6.64 0.28
CA ARG A 62 -1.81 -7.48 -0.83
C ARG A 62 -2.28 -6.62 -1.99
N ILE A 63 -2.00 -7.05 -3.22
CA ILE A 63 -2.59 -6.44 -4.42
C ILE A 63 -3.66 -7.36 -4.98
N GLU A 64 -4.90 -6.87 -5.00
CA GLU A 64 -6.03 -7.56 -5.60
C GLU A 64 -6.34 -6.93 -6.96
N VAL A 65 -6.70 -7.75 -7.94
CA VAL A 65 -7.34 -7.29 -9.18
C VAL A 65 -8.84 -7.38 -8.97
N ARG A 66 -9.55 -6.26 -9.10
CA ARG A 66 -11.01 -6.18 -8.99
C ARG A 66 -11.58 -5.73 -10.33
N SER A 67 -12.55 -6.48 -10.83
CA SER A 67 -13.22 -6.18 -12.09
C SER A 67 -14.60 -5.60 -11.80
N ASP A 68 -14.89 -4.43 -12.34
CA ASP A 68 -16.21 -3.82 -12.30
C ASP A 68 -16.67 -3.41 -13.72
N ALA A 69 -17.81 -2.73 -13.83
CA ALA A 69 -18.37 -2.30 -15.11
C ALA A 69 -17.44 -1.34 -15.91
N ARG A 70 -16.40 -0.78 -15.28
CA ARG A 70 -15.40 0.11 -15.89
C ARG A 70 -14.10 -0.63 -16.23
N GLY A 71 -14.00 -1.93 -15.95
CA GLY A 71 -12.85 -2.77 -16.25
C GLY A 71 -12.11 -3.25 -15.00
N GLU A 72 -10.85 -3.66 -15.17
CA GLU A 72 -10.01 -4.19 -14.10
C GLU A 72 -9.24 -3.08 -13.38
N THR A 73 -9.25 -3.10 -12.05
CA THR A 73 -8.53 -2.17 -11.18
C THR A 73 -7.69 -2.92 -10.16
N ARG A 74 -6.43 -2.53 -10.02
CA ARG A 74 -5.56 -3.01 -8.94
C ARG A 74 -5.83 -2.24 -7.65
N VAL A 75 -6.12 -2.97 -6.58
CA VAL A 75 -6.44 -2.45 -5.25
C VAL A 75 -5.41 -2.97 -4.25
N ALA A 76 -4.77 -2.05 -3.54
CA ALA A 76 -3.89 -2.38 -2.42
C ALA A 76 -4.72 -2.54 -1.15
N VAL A 77 -4.52 -3.64 -0.43
CA VAL A 77 -5.21 -3.98 0.82
C VAL A 77 -4.18 -4.22 1.91
N LEU A 78 -4.37 -3.59 3.07
CA LEU A 78 -3.53 -3.85 4.24
C LEU A 78 -3.83 -5.24 4.80
N THR A 79 -2.81 -6.09 4.91
CA THR A 79 -2.96 -7.42 5.50
C THR A 79 -2.98 -7.33 7.03
N GLU A 80 -3.20 -8.47 7.70
CA GLU A 80 -3.07 -8.53 9.16
C GLU A 80 -1.64 -8.26 9.62
N LEU A 81 -0.64 -8.79 8.90
CA LEU A 81 0.78 -8.52 9.18
C LEU A 81 1.10 -7.03 9.03
N GLY A 82 0.54 -6.37 8.02
CA GLY A 82 0.69 -4.93 7.82
C GLY A 82 0.04 -4.10 8.94
N ARG A 83 -1.11 -4.56 9.48
CA ARG A 83 -1.75 -3.94 10.64
C ARG A 83 -0.90 -4.08 11.90
N ALA A 84 -0.40 -5.27 12.19
CA ALA A 84 0.48 -5.51 13.32
C ALA A 84 1.74 -4.63 13.24
N ARG A 85 2.39 -4.59 12.06
CA ARG A 85 3.55 -3.72 11.83
C ARG A 85 3.28 -2.25 12.09
N LEU A 86 2.09 -1.76 11.77
CA LEU A 86 1.69 -0.37 12.02
C LEU A 86 1.46 -0.08 13.50
N ALA A 87 1.02 -1.08 14.28
CA ALA A 87 0.85 -0.96 15.73
C ALA A 87 2.18 -1.05 16.50
N ASP A 88 3.17 -1.73 15.94
CA ASP A 88 4.51 -1.92 16.53
C ASP A 88 5.47 -0.73 16.31
N GLY A 89 5.07 0.32 15.57
CA GLY A 89 5.92 1.46 15.18
C GLY A 89 5.36 2.80 15.60
#